data_AF-A0A3Q3EH14-F1
#
_entry.id   AF-A0A3Q3EH14-F1
#
_cell.length_a   1.000
_cell.length_b   1.000
_cell.length_c   1.000
_cell.angle_alpha   90.00
_cell.angle_beta   90.00
_cell.angle_gamma   90.00
#
_symmetry.space_group_name_H-M   'P 1'
#
loop_
_entity.id
_entity.type
_entity.pdbx_description
1 polymer ?
#
loop_
_entity_poly.entity_id
_entity_poly.type
_entity_poly.pdbx_seq_one_letter_code
_entity_poly.pdbx_strand_id
1 'polypeptide(L)'
;LTAERHRLQEQLKSALEQQQRTSSSLQQRIHSLEQLSSQVEQLRIRLAESQQNLQSSTAELQQLQTEHDTLLERHNKILQENVTKEAELRELLSLQSENVALRSDLSQAQTDLSSQVEAQRQTYREQLRKLQDDHRATVETLQGQLTRVEEQLFNLQAREEGEGMETTENEKSSLALTPLASLEQLLTSPDPKQGPEPFVWTVEPTNKELSEKLSTATRSMEHMNSLLHETEATNAVLMEQITQLLKSEVRRLERNHEREKSVANLEYLKNVLLQFIFLRSGSERQALLPVIHTMLQLSPEEKSKLAAIAHEEEGSGSRGSGWTSYLHSWSGIR
;
A
#
# COMPACT_ATOMS: atom_id res chain seq x y z
N LEU A 1 -44.97 22.86 -118.04
CA LEU A 1 -45.63 23.66 -116.98
C LEU A 1 -46.28 22.81 -115.88
N THR A 2 -47.40 22.09 -116.09
CA THR A 2 -48.06 21.33 -115.00
C THR A 2 -47.26 20.11 -114.52
N ALA A 3 -46.69 19.32 -115.43
CA ALA A 3 -45.87 18.15 -115.08
C ALA A 3 -44.55 18.51 -114.36
N GLU A 4 -43.90 19.60 -114.76
CA GLU A 4 -42.69 20.11 -114.09
C GLU A 4 -43.00 20.63 -112.69
N ARG A 5 -44.13 21.33 -112.51
CA ARG A 5 -44.61 21.77 -111.19
C ARG A 5 -44.86 20.58 -110.27
N HIS A 6 -45.47 19.50 -110.75
CA HIS A 6 -45.65 18.28 -109.97
C HIS A 6 -44.33 17.60 -109.60
N ARG A 7 -43.37 17.50 -110.53
CA ARG A 7 -42.02 16.97 -110.23
C ARG A 7 -41.28 17.78 -109.18
N LEU A 8 -41.32 19.11 -109.28
CA LEU A 8 -40.72 20.00 -108.27
C LEU A 8 -41.42 19.87 -106.90
N GLN A 9 -42.74 19.67 -106.89
CA GLN A 9 -43.51 19.49 -105.66
C GLN A 9 -43.22 18.14 -104.98
N GLU A 10 -43.02 17.06 -105.74
CA GLU A 10 -42.56 15.76 -105.22
C GLU A 10 -41.13 15.82 -104.72
N GLN A 11 -40.23 16.49 -105.45
CA GLN A 11 -38.85 16.71 -105.00
C GLN A 11 -38.82 17.48 -103.67
N LEU A 12 -39.60 18.55 -103.54
CA LEU A 12 -39.71 19.33 -102.30
C LEU A 12 -40.25 18.47 -101.14
N LYS A 13 -41.28 17.65 -101.39
CA LYS A 13 -41.82 16.72 -100.37
C LYS A 13 -40.79 15.68 -99.94
N SER A 14 -40.09 15.06 -100.88
CA SER A 14 -39.05 14.07 -100.57
C SER A 14 -37.88 14.67 -99.78
N ALA A 15 -37.47 15.90 -100.12
CA ALA A 15 -36.44 16.65 -99.40
C ALA A 15 -36.90 17.03 -97.98
N LEU A 16 -38.18 17.42 -97.81
CA LEU A 16 -38.76 17.73 -96.50
C LEU A 16 -38.87 16.48 -95.62
N GLU A 17 -39.30 15.34 -96.18
CA GLU A 17 -39.36 14.07 -95.46
C GLU A 17 -37.96 13.58 -95.07
N GLN A 18 -36.97 13.72 -95.96
CA GLN A 18 -35.57 13.44 -95.66
C GLN A 18 -35.05 14.37 -94.54
N GLN A 19 -35.35 15.66 -94.62
CA GLN A 19 -35.00 16.64 -93.58
C GLN A 19 -35.64 16.27 -92.23
N GLN A 20 -36.91 15.86 -92.23
CA GLN A 20 -37.62 15.47 -91.01
C GLN A 20 -37.03 14.20 -90.38
N ARG A 21 -36.65 13.21 -91.18
CA ARG A 21 -35.94 12.00 -90.71
C ARG A 21 -34.55 12.31 -90.18
N THR A 22 -33.80 13.21 -90.84
CA THR A 22 -32.51 13.65 -90.32
C THR A 22 -32.64 14.44 -89.03
N SER A 23 -33.66 15.29 -88.91
CA SER A 23 -33.95 16.06 -87.70
C SER A 23 -34.30 15.15 -86.53
N SER A 24 -35.17 14.15 -86.73
CA SER A 24 -35.51 13.19 -85.68
C SER A 24 -34.32 12.32 -85.25
N SER A 25 -33.46 11.91 -86.19
CA SER A 25 -32.23 11.18 -85.87
C SER A 25 -31.24 12.02 -85.05
N LEU A 26 -31.07 13.30 -85.42
CA LEU A 26 -30.23 14.24 -84.66
C LEU A 26 -30.81 14.49 -83.26
N GLN A 27 -32.13 14.65 -83.13
CA GLN A 27 -32.79 14.80 -81.83
C GLN A 27 -32.56 13.58 -80.92
N GLN A 28 -32.65 12.36 -81.46
CA GLN A 28 -32.33 11.14 -80.70
C GLN A 28 -30.86 11.10 -80.26
N ARG A 29 -29.95 11.55 -81.12
CA ARG A 29 -28.52 11.64 -80.79
C ARG A 29 -28.25 12.66 -79.69
N ILE A 30 -28.90 13.83 -79.75
CA ILE A 30 -28.83 14.86 -78.71
C ILE A 30 -29.32 14.30 -77.38
N HIS A 31 -30.48 13.65 -77.37
CA HIS A 31 -31.03 13.06 -76.14
C HIS A 31 -30.11 11.98 -75.54
N SER A 32 -29.49 11.15 -76.39
CA SER A 32 -28.51 10.15 -75.94
C SER A 32 -27.25 10.79 -75.35
N LEU A 33 -26.79 11.90 -75.94
CA LEU A 33 -25.65 12.66 -75.43
C LEU A 33 -25.96 13.35 -74.10
N GLU A 34 -27.17 13.89 -73.93
CA GLU A 34 -27.65 14.45 -72.66
C GLU A 34 -27.75 13.39 -71.55
N GLN A 35 -28.22 12.19 -71.89
CA GLN A 35 -28.23 11.07 -70.94
C GLN A 35 -26.80 10.68 -70.52
N LEU A 36 -25.88 10.54 -71.47
CA LEU A 36 -24.49 10.23 -71.17
C LEU A 36 -23.81 11.34 -70.37
N SER A 37 -24.09 12.63 -70.66
CA SER A 37 -23.53 13.74 -69.88
C SER A 37 -24.03 13.72 -68.44
N SER A 38 -25.32 13.43 -68.22
CA SER A 38 -25.88 13.27 -66.86
C SER A 38 -25.24 12.12 -66.09
N GLN A 39 -24.97 10.99 -66.76
CA GLN A 39 -24.28 9.85 -66.14
C GLN A 39 -22.83 10.18 -65.79
N VAL A 40 -22.11 10.87 -66.68
CA VAL A 40 -20.74 11.33 -66.41
C VAL A 40 -20.73 12.27 -65.20
N GLU A 41 -21.68 13.18 -65.08
CA GLU A 41 -21.76 14.10 -63.95
C GLU A 41 -22.07 13.36 -62.64
N GLN A 42 -22.97 12.38 -62.65
CA GLN A 42 -23.21 11.52 -61.49
C GLN A 42 -21.96 10.73 -61.07
N LEU A 43 -21.20 10.20 -62.03
CA LEU A 43 -19.95 9.50 -61.75
C LEU A 43 -18.88 10.44 -61.17
N ARG A 44 -18.83 11.70 -61.63
CA ARG A 44 -17.93 12.72 -61.07
C ARG A 44 -18.27 13.04 -59.62
N ILE A 45 -19.55 13.21 -59.31
CA ILE A 45 -20.02 13.45 -57.93
C ILE A 45 -19.63 12.26 -57.04
N ARG A 46 -19.94 11.02 -57.45
CA ARG A 46 -19.57 9.82 -56.68
C ARG A 46 -18.06 9.66 -56.49
N LEU A 47 -17.27 10.00 -57.51
CA LEU A 47 -15.81 9.97 -57.41
C LEU A 47 -15.32 10.99 -56.37
N ALA A 48 -15.87 12.21 -56.38
CA ALA A 48 -15.53 13.25 -55.42
C ALA A 48 -15.91 12.84 -53.99
N GLU A 49 -17.12 12.29 -53.78
CA GLU A 49 -17.56 11.76 -52.49
C GLU A 49 -16.65 10.63 -51.99
N SER A 50 -16.30 9.68 -52.86
CA SER A 50 -15.39 8.59 -52.51
C SER A 50 -13.99 9.10 -52.16
N GLN A 51 -13.49 10.13 -52.87
CA GLN A 51 -12.21 10.76 -52.56
C GLN A 51 -12.25 11.48 -51.20
N GLN A 52 -13.34 12.19 -50.90
CA GLN A 52 -13.53 12.85 -49.62
C GLN A 52 -13.60 11.83 -48.46
N ASN A 53 -14.35 10.74 -48.63
CA ASN A 53 -14.44 9.67 -47.63
C ASN A 53 -13.10 8.97 -47.41
N LEU A 54 -12.31 8.78 -48.47
CA LEU A 54 -10.96 8.23 -48.34
C LEU A 54 -10.05 9.19 -47.58
N GLN A 55 -10.12 10.50 -47.88
CA GLN A 55 -9.38 11.53 -47.15
C GLN A 55 -9.75 11.56 -45.66
N SER A 56 -11.04 11.52 -45.31
CA SER A 56 -11.47 11.49 -43.91
C SER A 56 -11.00 10.22 -43.20
N SER A 57 -11.14 9.05 -43.83
CA SER A 57 -10.66 7.78 -43.27
C SER A 57 -9.14 7.75 -43.09
N THR A 58 -8.37 8.35 -44.02
CA THR A 58 -6.92 8.46 -43.85
C THR A 58 -6.52 9.39 -42.70
N ALA A 59 -7.26 10.49 -42.49
CA ALA A 59 -7.02 11.39 -41.36
C ALA A 59 -7.35 10.72 -40.02
N GLU A 60 -8.46 9.97 -39.95
CA GLU A 60 -8.84 9.18 -38.77
C GLU A 60 -7.78 8.12 -38.44
N LEU A 61 -7.25 7.41 -39.45
CA LEU A 61 -6.17 6.43 -39.25
C LEU A 61 -4.89 7.09 -38.73
N GLN A 62 -4.52 8.25 -39.26
CA GLN A 62 -3.37 9.01 -38.77
C GLN A 62 -3.57 9.46 -37.32
N GLN A 63 -4.76 9.94 -36.98
CA GLN A 63 -5.08 10.32 -35.60
C GLN A 63 -4.99 9.11 -34.66
N LEU A 64 -5.61 7.98 -35.00
CA LEU A 64 -5.54 6.74 -34.22
C LEU A 64 -4.10 6.26 -34.04
N GLN A 65 -3.27 6.39 -35.08
CA GLN A 65 -1.86 6.04 -34.99
C GLN A 65 -1.11 6.94 -34.01
N THR A 66 -1.35 8.27 -34.04
CA THR A 66 -0.76 9.17 -33.03
C THR A 66 -1.22 8.86 -31.61
N GLU A 67 -2.51 8.56 -31.43
CA GLU A 67 -3.07 8.18 -30.13
C GLU A 67 -2.41 6.88 -29.61
N HIS A 68 -2.24 5.89 -30.49
CA HIS A 68 -1.52 4.66 -30.17
C HIS A 68 -0.08 4.91 -29.73
N ASP A 69 0.67 5.72 -30.47
CA ASP A 69 2.06 6.06 -30.13
C ASP A 69 2.15 6.80 -28.78
N THR A 70 1.25 7.75 -28.52
CA THR A 70 1.20 8.44 -27.22
C THR A 70 0.82 7.51 -26.07
N LEU A 71 -0.04 6.52 -26.33
CA LEU A 71 -0.44 5.54 -25.32
C LEU A 71 0.71 4.60 -25.00
N LEU A 72 1.47 4.15 -26.01
CA LEU A 72 2.67 3.35 -25.83
C LEU A 72 3.72 4.10 -25.01
N GLU A 73 3.96 5.38 -25.31
CA GLU A 73 4.90 6.19 -24.54
C GLU A 73 4.48 6.34 -23.07
N ARG A 74 3.19 6.63 -22.82
CA ARG A 74 2.63 6.68 -21.46
C ARG A 74 2.76 5.34 -20.75
N HIS A 75 2.46 4.24 -21.42
CA HIS A 75 2.58 2.90 -20.85
C HIS A 75 4.03 2.58 -20.46
N ASN A 76 4.98 2.85 -21.35
CA ASN A 76 6.41 2.68 -21.08
C ASN A 76 6.88 3.52 -19.89
N LYS A 77 6.41 4.78 -19.80
CA LYS A 77 6.73 5.65 -18.66
C LYS A 77 6.19 5.09 -17.34
N ILE A 78 4.94 4.63 -17.32
CA ILE A 78 4.34 4.03 -16.12
C ILE A 78 5.09 2.74 -15.72
N LEU A 79 5.49 1.93 -16.70
CA LEU A 79 6.30 0.74 -16.42
C LEU A 79 7.64 1.09 -15.78
N GLN A 80 8.35 2.11 -16.29
CA GLN A 80 9.60 2.58 -15.70
C GLN A 80 9.40 3.09 -14.27
N GLU A 81 8.38 3.92 -14.03
CA GLU A 81 8.04 4.43 -12.70
C GLU A 81 7.66 3.30 -11.71
N ASN A 82 7.00 2.25 -12.18
CA ASN A 82 6.67 1.09 -11.35
C ASN A 82 7.92 0.28 -11.00
N VAL A 83 8.83 0.07 -11.96
CA VAL A 83 10.10 -0.64 -11.71
C VAL A 83 10.96 0.15 -10.70
N THR A 84 11.04 1.47 -10.81
CA THR A 84 11.79 2.28 -9.84
C THR A 84 11.16 2.22 -8.45
N LYS A 85 9.83 2.36 -8.34
CA LYS A 85 9.12 2.25 -7.05
C LYS A 85 9.28 0.87 -6.43
N GLU A 86 9.25 -0.20 -7.24
CA GLU A 86 9.47 -1.55 -6.75
C GLU A 86 10.90 -1.72 -6.20
N ALA A 87 11.90 -1.14 -6.86
CA ALA A 87 13.28 -1.14 -6.38
C ALA A 87 13.42 -0.39 -5.04
N GLU A 88 12.81 0.79 -4.92
CA GLU A 88 12.79 1.57 -3.67
C GLU A 88 12.12 0.81 -2.52
N LEU A 89 10.98 0.15 -2.78
CA LEU A 89 10.29 -0.66 -1.77
C LEU A 89 11.12 -1.88 -1.34
N ARG A 90 11.84 -2.52 -2.26
CA ARG A 90 12.76 -3.63 -1.94
C ARG A 90 13.91 -3.16 -1.05
N GLU A 91 14.48 -1.99 -1.33
CA GLU A 91 15.52 -1.39 -0.48
C GLU A 91 14.99 -1.04 0.92
N LEU A 92 13.79 -0.44 1.00
CA LEU A 92 13.15 -0.13 2.28
C LEU A 92 12.93 -1.38 3.14
N LEU A 93 12.46 -2.48 2.55
CA LEU A 93 12.29 -3.75 3.25
C LEU A 93 13.63 -4.33 3.73
N SER A 94 14.69 -4.20 2.94
CA SER A 94 16.05 -4.59 3.34
C SER A 94 16.50 -3.80 4.56
N LEU A 95 16.39 -2.48 4.53
CA LEU A 95 16.74 -1.59 5.65
C LEU A 95 15.87 -1.84 6.89
N GLN A 96 14.59 -2.17 6.71
CA GLN A 96 13.71 -2.53 7.80
C GLN A 96 14.17 -3.84 8.48
N SER A 97 14.57 -4.84 7.69
CA SER A 97 15.09 -6.11 8.22
C SER A 97 16.39 -5.92 9.02
N GLU A 98 17.29 -5.07 8.51
CA GLU A 98 18.54 -4.72 9.18
C GLU A 98 18.26 -3.95 10.48
N ASN A 99 17.33 -3.00 10.48
CA ASN A 99 16.92 -2.28 11.70
C ASN A 99 16.35 -3.23 12.76
N VAL A 100 15.56 -4.23 12.37
CA VAL A 100 15.03 -5.23 13.30
C VAL A 100 16.17 -6.08 13.88
N ALA A 101 17.14 -6.49 13.05
CA ALA A 101 18.32 -7.23 13.51
C ALA A 101 19.14 -6.40 14.51
N LEU A 102 19.48 -5.15 14.16
CA LEU A 102 20.23 -4.25 15.04
C LEU A 102 19.50 -3.97 16.37
N ARG A 103 18.17 -3.83 16.34
CA ARG A 103 17.37 -3.69 17.58
C ARG A 103 17.41 -4.95 18.44
N SER A 104 17.38 -6.12 17.83
CA SER A 104 17.53 -7.40 18.52
C SER A 104 18.90 -7.52 19.17
N ASP A 105 19.97 -7.21 18.42
CA ASP A 105 21.35 -7.26 18.91
C ASP A 105 21.57 -6.29 20.09
N LEU A 106 21.03 -5.06 19.97
CA LEU A 106 21.07 -4.07 21.05
C LEU A 106 20.33 -4.55 22.31
N SER A 107 19.14 -5.14 22.13
CA SER A 107 18.38 -5.71 23.25
C SER A 107 19.14 -6.85 23.92
N GLN A 108 19.79 -7.72 23.14
CA GLN A 108 20.59 -8.83 23.67
C GLN A 108 21.80 -8.32 24.45
N ALA A 109 22.55 -7.36 23.89
CA ALA A 109 23.68 -6.73 24.57
C ALA A 109 23.25 -6.06 25.89
N GLN A 110 22.06 -5.45 25.91
CA GLN A 110 21.49 -4.85 27.12
C GLN A 110 21.14 -5.90 28.18
N THR A 111 20.55 -7.04 27.79
CA THR A 111 20.28 -8.14 28.73
C THR A 111 21.56 -8.75 29.28
N ASP A 112 22.57 -8.93 28.43
CA ASP A 112 23.87 -9.49 28.82
C ASP A 112 24.57 -8.57 29.82
N LEU A 113 24.64 -7.27 29.52
CA LEU A 113 25.23 -6.27 30.42
C LEU A 113 24.47 -6.19 31.76
N SER A 114 23.13 -6.23 31.72
CA SER A 114 22.31 -6.27 32.93
C SER A 114 22.65 -7.49 33.78
N SER A 115 22.68 -8.68 33.17
CA SER A 115 23.03 -9.92 33.87
C SER A 115 24.45 -9.88 34.47
N GLN A 116 25.40 -9.25 33.79
CA GLN A 116 26.77 -9.05 34.28
C GLN A 116 26.80 -8.14 35.50
N VAL A 117 26.10 -7.01 35.46
CA VAL A 117 25.97 -6.08 36.60
C VAL A 117 25.31 -6.79 37.79
N GLU A 118 24.27 -7.58 37.55
CA GLU A 118 23.62 -8.34 38.62
C GLU A 118 24.53 -9.40 39.23
N ALA A 119 25.27 -10.14 38.40
CA ALA A 119 26.25 -11.12 38.87
C ALA A 119 27.34 -10.46 39.73
N GLN A 120 27.89 -9.33 39.28
CA GLN A 120 28.85 -8.54 40.07
C GLN A 120 28.25 -8.08 41.40
N ARG A 121 27.03 -7.53 41.36
CA ARG A 121 26.31 -7.10 42.56
C ARG A 121 26.09 -8.25 43.55
N GLN A 122 25.79 -9.46 43.07
CA GLN A 122 25.68 -10.64 43.92
C GLN A 122 27.03 -11.03 44.53
N THR A 123 28.11 -11.03 43.73
CA THR A 123 29.45 -11.36 44.27
C THR A 123 29.89 -10.39 45.38
N TYR A 124 29.66 -9.08 45.23
CA TYR A 124 29.97 -8.11 46.28
C TYR A 124 29.07 -8.29 47.52
N ARG A 125 27.79 -8.63 47.34
CA ARG A 125 26.90 -8.96 48.48
C ARG A 125 27.38 -10.18 49.25
N GLU A 126 27.79 -11.23 48.55
CA GLU A 126 28.32 -12.45 49.17
C GLU A 126 29.61 -12.16 49.96
N GLN A 127 30.53 -11.37 49.38
CA GLN A 127 31.76 -10.93 50.06
C GLN A 127 31.45 -10.13 51.33
N LEU A 128 30.49 -9.20 51.26
CA LEU A 128 30.09 -8.40 52.42
C LEU A 128 29.46 -9.26 53.51
N ARG A 129 28.61 -10.22 53.13
CA ARG A 129 28.00 -11.17 54.07
C ARG A 129 29.05 -12.03 54.76
N LYS A 130 30.01 -12.58 54.00
CA LYS A 130 31.12 -13.35 54.56
C LYS A 130 31.93 -12.52 55.56
N LEU A 131 32.26 -11.28 55.22
CA LEU A 131 32.97 -10.38 56.13
C LEU A 131 32.18 -10.09 57.41
N GLN A 132 30.86 -9.92 57.31
CA GLN A 132 29.98 -9.75 58.46
C GLN A 132 29.90 -11.01 59.33
N ASP A 133 29.83 -12.19 58.72
CA ASP A 133 29.81 -13.47 59.43
C ASP A 133 31.15 -13.74 60.15
N ASP A 134 32.27 -13.47 59.48
CA ASP A 134 33.62 -13.54 60.07
C ASP A 134 33.75 -12.55 61.24
N HIS A 135 33.31 -11.30 61.06
CA HIS A 135 33.30 -10.30 62.14
C HIS A 135 32.45 -10.75 63.33
N ARG A 136 31.23 -11.27 63.08
CA ARG A 136 30.35 -11.79 64.13
C ARG A 136 31.03 -12.93 64.91
N ALA A 137 31.65 -13.89 64.22
CA ALA A 137 32.37 -14.99 64.86
C ALA A 137 33.56 -14.50 65.72
N THR A 138 34.30 -13.49 65.26
CA THR A 138 35.39 -12.90 66.07
C THR A 138 34.86 -12.21 67.32
N VAL A 139 33.75 -11.48 67.22
CA VAL A 139 33.11 -10.82 68.38
C VAL A 139 32.61 -11.85 69.38
N GLU A 140 31.91 -12.89 68.93
CA GLU A 140 31.44 -14.00 69.79
C GLU A 140 32.62 -14.67 70.51
N THR A 141 33.75 -14.86 69.83
CA THR A 141 34.97 -15.43 70.42
C THR A 141 35.55 -14.51 71.51
N LEU A 142 35.68 -13.20 71.23
CA LEU A 142 36.18 -12.21 72.19
C LEU A 142 35.26 -12.08 73.40
N GLN A 143 33.94 -12.08 73.19
CA GLN A 143 32.95 -12.10 74.27
C GLN A 143 33.13 -13.34 75.15
N GLY A 144 33.27 -14.53 74.56
CA GLY A 144 33.50 -15.76 75.33
C GLY A 144 34.82 -15.75 76.11
N GLN A 145 35.87 -15.10 75.59
CA GLN A 145 37.12 -14.88 76.34
C GLN A 145 36.91 -13.91 77.50
N LEU A 146 36.18 -12.81 77.29
CA LEU A 146 35.87 -11.83 78.32
C LEU A 146 35.10 -12.49 79.48
N THR A 147 34.03 -13.26 79.18
CA THR A 147 33.24 -13.96 80.20
C THR A 147 34.10 -14.91 81.03
N ARG A 148 35.05 -15.63 80.42
CA ARG A 148 35.97 -16.50 81.17
C ARG A 148 36.89 -15.72 82.11
N VAL A 149 37.39 -14.56 81.68
CA VAL A 149 38.22 -13.69 82.52
C VAL A 149 37.38 -13.10 83.65
N GLU A 150 36.15 -12.68 83.37
CA GLU A 150 35.20 -12.21 84.39
C GLU A 150 34.90 -13.30 85.42
N GLU A 151 34.66 -14.55 85.00
CA GLU A 151 34.49 -15.70 85.89
C GLU A 151 35.74 -15.98 86.74
N GLN A 152 36.94 -15.86 86.15
CA GLN A 152 38.20 -16.02 86.89
C GLN A 152 38.38 -14.93 87.95
N LEU A 153 38.10 -13.67 87.61
CA LEU A 153 38.13 -12.55 88.55
C LEU A 153 37.11 -12.74 89.67
N PHE A 154 35.89 -13.13 89.32
CA PHE A 154 34.84 -13.41 90.30
C PHE A 154 35.22 -14.54 91.26
N ASN A 155 35.82 -15.63 90.76
CA ASN A 155 36.30 -16.73 91.61
C ASN A 155 37.48 -16.32 92.51
N LEU A 156 38.37 -15.43 92.04
CA LEU A 156 39.44 -14.87 92.88
C LEU A 156 38.87 -13.96 93.97
N GLN A 157 37.90 -13.12 93.64
CA GLN A 157 37.20 -12.26 94.59
C GLN A 157 36.39 -13.06 95.62
N ALA A 158 35.71 -14.13 95.20
CA ALA A 158 35.01 -15.06 96.09
C ALA A 158 35.98 -15.87 96.99
N ARG A 159 37.25 -16.00 96.58
CA ARG A 159 38.30 -16.62 97.39
C ARG A 159 38.93 -15.63 98.38
N GLU A 160 38.87 -14.33 98.12
CA GLU A 160 39.30 -13.27 99.05
C GLU A 160 38.22 -12.90 100.10
N GLU A 161 36.93 -13.19 99.87
CA GLU A 161 35.86 -12.99 100.87
C GLU A 161 35.89 -13.98 102.06
N GLY A 162 36.83 -14.94 102.06
CA GLY A 162 36.97 -15.98 103.08
C GLY A 162 38.16 -15.85 104.04
N GLU A 163 39.06 -14.87 103.86
CA GLU A 163 40.20 -14.67 104.76
C GLU A 163 40.31 -13.18 105.13
N GLY A 164 40.14 -12.90 106.42
CA GLY A 164 40.36 -11.56 106.95
C GLY A 164 41.84 -11.15 106.90
N MET A 165 42.06 -9.87 107.23
CA MET A 165 43.34 -9.20 107.52
C MET A 165 43.94 -8.47 106.30
N GLU A 166 43.81 -7.15 106.18
CA GLU A 166 44.58 -6.05 106.81
C GLU A 166 45.72 -5.54 105.91
N THR A 167 45.74 -4.22 105.65
CA THR A 167 46.85 -3.38 105.14
C THR A 167 47.32 -3.67 103.69
N THR A 168 47.74 -2.74 102.83
CA THR A 168 48.06 -1.31 102.89
C THR A 168 48.19 -0.81 101.45
N GLU A 169 48.13 0.51 101.28
CA GLU A 169 48.55 1.31 100.12
C GLU A 169 49.81 0.75 99.43
N ASN A 170 49.84 0.69 98.08
CA ASN A 170 50.91 1.33 97.28
C ASN A 170 50.68 1.26 95.76
N GLU A 171 50.89 2.42 95.13
CA GLU A 171 51.44 2.68 93.78
C GLU A 171 50.81 2.12 92.48
N LYS A 172 50.11 3.06 91.82
CA LYS A 172 50.22 3.44 90.39
C LYS A 172 51.04 2.51 89.48
N SER A 173 50.35 1.89 88.53
CA SER A 173 50.93 1.49 87.25
C SER A 173 50.03 1.98 86.11
N SER A 174 50.47 3.08 85.51
CA SER A 174 49.94 3.63 84.26
C SER A 174 50.32 2.71 83.11
N LEU A 175 49.35 2.19 82.36
CA LEU A 175 49.47 1.80 80.94
C LEU A 175 48.11 2.07 80.28
N ALA A 176 47.91 3.29 79.80
CA ALA A 176 48.16 3.68 78.40
C ALA A 176 46.92 3.44 77.51
N LEU A 177 45.93 4.31 77.73
CA LEU A 177 45.05 4.78 76.66
C LEU A 177 45.94 5.31 75.51
N THR A 178 45.98 4.60 74.40
CA THR A 178 46.55 5.12 73.15
C THR A 178 45.49 5.88 72.35
N PRO A 179 45.92 6.87 71.56
CA PRO A 179 45.27 8.18 71.55
C PRO A 179 44.26 8.34 70.41
N LEU A 180 43.25 9.18 70.63
CA LEU A 180 42.58 9.87 69.53
C LEU A 180 43.66 10.53 68.66
N ALA A 181 43.69 10.21 67.36
CA ALA A 181 44.56 10.87 66.41
C ALA A 181 44.31 12.39 66.45
N SER A 182 45.35 13.16 66.75
CA SER A 182 45.30 14.62 66.73
C SER A 182 45.21 15.11 65.29
N LEU A 183 44.39 16.15 65.08
CA LEU A 183 44.06 16.79 63.81
C LEU A 183 45.29 17.18 62.96
N GLU A 184 46.46 17.35 63.57
CA GLU A 184 47.71 17.69 62.87
C GLU A 184 48.31 16.51 62.08
N GLN A 185 48.01 15.25 62.45
CA GLN A 185 48.50 14.05 61.78
C GLN A 185 47.73 13.71 60.50
N LEU A 186 46.54 14.29 60.32
CA LEU A 186 45.71 14.15 59.11
C LEU A 186 46.02 15.22 58.05
N LEU A 187 46.66 16.32 58.45
CA LEU A 187 47.04 17.43 57.57
C LEU A 187 48.47 17.28 57.00
N THR A 188 49.20 16.22 57.38
CA THR A 188 50.60 15.99 56.98
C THR A 188 50.85 14.70 56.19
N SER A 189 49.81 13.98 55.75
CA SER A 189 50.00 12.83 54.86
C SER A 189 50.44 13.28 53.45
N PRO A 190 51.46 12.65 52.82
CA PRO A 190 52.00 13.11 51.55
C PRO A 190 51.03 12.84 50.38
N ASP A 191 50.92 13.86 49.54
CA ASP A 191 50.22 13.94 48.25
C ASP A 191 50.53 12.75 47.30
N PRO A 192 49.53 12.01 46.79
CA PRO A 192 49.72 11.14 45.64
C PRO A 192 49.73 12.00 44.36
N LYS A 193 50.96 12.21 43.88
CA LYS A 193 51.33 12.78 42.59
C LYS A 193 50.40 12.41 41.41
N GLN A 194 49.92 13.47 40.75
CA GLN A 194 50.07 13.75 39.31
C GLN A 194 49.69 12.63 38.30
N GLY A 195 48.48 12.75 37.75
CA GLY A 195 48.19 12.50 36.34
C GLY A 195 47.97 13.85 35.63
N PRO A 196 48.36 14.02 34.35
CA PRO A 196 48.37 15.31 33.68
C PRO A 196 46.97 15.62 33.12
N GLU A 197 46.10 16.21 33.94
CA GLU A 197 44.97 16.99 33.42
C GLU A 197 44.93 18.34 34.14
N PRO A 198 44.75 19.46 33.42
CA PRO A 198 44.69 20.76 34.05
C PRO A 198 43.40 20.81 34.88
N PHE A 199 43.54 20.83 36.20
CA PHE A 199 42.44 21.13 37.11
C PHE A 199 42.05 22.61 36.90
N VAL A 200 41.13 22.83 35.97
CA VAL A 200 40.51 24.14 35.70
C VAL A 200 39.53 24.40 36.82
N TRP A 201 39.78 25.44 37.63
CA TRP A 201 38.75 26.03 38.49
C TRP A 201 37.63 26.54 37.59
N THR A 202 36.61 25.72 37.34
CA THR A 202 35.35 26.20 36.77
C THR A 202 34.69 27.02 37.86
N VAL A 203 34.75 28.34 37.71
CA VAL A 203 33.94 29.30 38.46
C VAL A 203 32.52 28.74 38.54
N GLU A 204 32.00 28.51 39.75
CA GLU A 204 30.60 28.10 39.92
C GLU A 204 29.72 29.09 39.17
N PRO A 205 28.92 28.63 38.19
CA PRO A 205 28.08 29.53 37.40
C PRO A 205 27.15 30.26 38.36
N THR A 206 27.11 31.58 38.24
CA THR A 206 26.31 32.41 39.15
C THR A 206 24.85 31.99 39.01
N ASN A 207 24.07 31.98 40.09
CA ASN A 207 22.66 31.53 40.06
C ASN A 207 21.82 32.18 38.92
N LYS A 208 22.15 33.43 38.54
CA LYS A 208 21.62 34.12 37.35
C LYS A 208 21.91 33.41 36.03
N GLU A 209 23.14 32.98 35.76
CA GLU A 209 23.49 32.26 34.52
C GLU A 209 22.78 30.91 34.43
N LEU A 210 22.62 30.21 35.56
CA LEU A 210 21.83 28.98 35.62
C LEU A 210 20.36 29.23 35.31
N SER A 211 19.78 30.30 35.86
CA SER A 211 18.39 30.68 35.56
C SER A 211 18.19 31.07 34.09
N GLU A 212 19.19 31.70 33.48
CA GLU A 212 19.15 32.13 32.08
C GLU A 212 19.31 30.92 31.13
N LYS A 213 20.22 29.99 31.44
CA LYS A 213 20.34 28.69 30.75
C LYS A 213 19.08 27.84 30.89
N LEU A 214 18.46 27.82 32.07
CA LEU A 214 17.17 27.16 32.27
C LEU A 214 16.09 27.81 31.40
N SER A 215 15.99 29.15 31.40
CA SER A 215 14.98 29.85 30.60
C SER A 215 15.14 29.63 29.09
N THR A 216 16.39 29.54 28.60
CA THR A 216 16.69 29.29 27.19
C THR A 216 16.46 27.83 26.83
N ALA A 217 16.82 26.88 27.69
CA ALA A 217 16.49 25.47 27.53
C ALA A 217 14.98 25.23 27.53
N THR A 218 14.23 25.86 28.46
CA THR A 218 12.77 25.79 28.51
C THR A 218 12.15 26.34 27.24
N ARG A 219 12.60 27.51 26.76
CA ARG A 219 12.10 28.10 25.50
C ARG A 219 12.44 27.25 24.28
N SER A 220 13.62 26.62 24.25
CA SER A 220 13.99 25.67 23.20
C SER A 220 13.14 24.40 23.25
N MET A 221 12.82 23.91 24.45
CA MET A 221 11.96 22.75 24.65
C MET A 221 10.53 23.06 24.18
N GLU A 222 9.99 24.23 24.51
CA GLU A 222 8.69 24.71 24.04
C GLU A 222 8.64 24.79 22.50
N HIS A 223 9.70 25.30 21.87
CA HIS A 223 9.80 25.36 20.41
C HIS A 223 9.83 23.95 19.78
N MET A 224 10.64 23.04 20.30
CA MET A 224 10.68 21.65 19.82
C MET A 224 9.31 20.97 19.99
N ASN A 225 8.61 21.24 21.08
CA ASN A 225 7.30 20.66 21.33
C ASN A 225 6.24 21.22 20.36
N SER A 226 6.32 22.51 20.02
CA SER A 226 5.47 23.12 18.99
C SER A 226 5.71 22.50 17.61
N LEU A 227 6.97 22.32 17.21
CA LEU A 227 7.30 21.65 15.95
C LEU A 227 6.82 20.19 15.96
N LEU A 228 6.95 19.51 17.09
CA LEU A 228 6.49 18.14 17.24
C LEU A 228 4.98 18.06 17.03
N HIS A 229 4.19 18.92 17.67
CA HIS A 229 2.75 18.97 17.44
C HIS A 229 2.37 19.32 16.00
N GLU A 230 3.10 20.23 15.33
CA GLU A 230 2.88 20.54 13.92
C GLU A 230 3.17 19.32 13.03
N THR A 231 4.26 18.59 13.30
CA THR A 231 4.59 17.36 12.57
C THR A 231 3.58 16.24 12.84
N GLU A 232 3.11 16.06 14.08
CA GLU A 232 2.06 15.10 14.43
C GLU A 232 0.75 15.41 13.70
N ALA A 233 0.36 16.69 13.65
CA ALA A 233 -0.85 17.13 12.95
C ALA A 233 -0.76 16.87 11.43
N THR A 234 0.38 17.19 10.81
CA THR A 234 0.58 16.92 9.38
C THR A 234 0.56 15.42 9.06
N ASN A 235 1.17 14.59 9.91
CA ASN A 235 1.15 13.14 9.78
C ASN A 235 -0.26 12.55 9.90
N ALA A 236 -1.07 13.06 10.84
CA ALA A 236 -2.46 12.62 10.99
C ALA A 236 -3.28 12.89 9.71
N VAL A 237 -3.11 14.08 9.11
CA VAL A 237 -3.80 14.44 7.85
C VAL A 237 -3.34 13.56 6.68
N LEU A 238 -2.03 13.31 6.55
CA LEU A 238 -1.50 12.44 5.50
C LEU A 238 -1.99 11.00 5.65
N MET A 239 -1.99 10.46 6.88
CA MET A 239 -2.53 9.14 7.16
C MET A 239 -4.02 9.04 6.82
N GLU A 240 -4.79 10.09 7.13
CA GLU A 240 -6.21 10.13 6.77
C GLU A 240 -6.42 10.15 5.26
N GLN A 241 -5.68 10.99 4.52
CA GLN A 241 -5.73 11.04 3.06
C GLN A 241 -5.37 9.70 2.41
N ILE A 242 -4.27 9.08 2.85
CA ILE A 242 -3.83 7.76 2.38
C ILE A 242 -4.92 6.72 2.64
N THR A 243 -5.48 6.72 3.85
CA THR A 243 -6.55 5.78 4.25
C THR A 243 -7.81 5.98 3.43
N GLN A 244 -8.21 7.21 3.15
CA GLN A 244 -9.38 7.50 2.32
C GLN A 244 -9.17 7.07 0.87
N LEU A 245 -8.00 7.37 0.29
CA LEU A 245 -7.65 6.94 -1.07
C LEU A 245 -7.66 5.41 -1.18
N LEU A 246 -6.97 4.70 -0.28
CA LEU A 246 -6.97 3.24 -0.22
C LEU A 246 -8.39 2.68 -0.10
N LYS A 247 -9.22 3.20 0.81
CA LYS A 247 -10.61 2.75 0.98
C LYS A 247 -11.44 2.97 -0.28
N SER A 248 -11.30 4.12 -0.94
CA SER A 248 -12.02 4.40 -2.19
C SER A 248 -11.57 3.50 -3.33
N GLU A 249 -10.29 3.17 -3.39
CA GLU A 249 -9.71 2.31 -4.42
C GLU A 249 -10.12 0.84 -4.22
N VAL A 250 -10.13 0.35 -2.99
CA VAL A 250 -10.67 -0.98 -2.65
C VAL A 250 -12.12 -1.10 -3.11
N ARG A 251 -12.98 -0.14 -2.78
CA ARG A 251 -14.39 -0.13 -3.23
C ARG A 251 -14.55 -0.03 -4.75
N ARG A 252 -13.58 0.56 -5.46
CA ARG A 252 -13.57 0.62 -6.91
C ARG A 252 -13.22 -0.74 -7.50
N LEU A 253 -12.18 -1.39 -6.96
CA LEU A 253 -11.74 -2.71 -7.36
C LEU A 253 -12.80 -3.78 -7.10
N GLU A 254 -13.49 -3.74 -5.96
CA GLU A 254 -14.61 -4.66 -5.66
C GLU A 254 -15.73 -4.57 -6.69
N ARG A 255 -16.18 -3.36 -7.03
CA ARG A 255 -17.20 -3.15 -8.08
C ARG A 255 -16.71 -3.58 -9.46
N ASN A 256 -15.42 -3.43 -9.75
CA ASN A 256 -14.86 -3.87 -11.00
C ASN A 256 -14.82 -5.41 -11.07
N HIS A 257 -14.39 -6.07 -10.00
CA HIS A 257 -14.40 -7.52 -9.87
C HIS A 257 -15.80 -8.12 -9.98
N GLU A 258 -16.81 -7.49 -9.37
CA GLU A 258 -18.21 -7.91 -9.54
C GLU A 258 -18.69 -7.78 -11.00
N ARG A 259 -18.22 -6.74 -11.72
CA ARG A 259 -18.51 -6.58 -13.16
C ARG A 259 -17.77 -7.60 -14.01
N GLU A 260 -16.52 -7.92 -13.71
CA GLU A 260 -15.79 -8.99 -14.41
C GLU A 260 -16.47 -10.34 -14.18
N LYS A 261 -16.87 -10.64 -12.94
CA LYS A 261 -17.63 -11.84 -12.61
C LYS A 261 -18.97 -11.87 -13.35
N SER A 262 -19.69 -10.74 -13.45
CA SER A 262 -20.94 -10.69 -14.20
C SER A 262 -20.74 -10.78 -15.72
N VAL A 263 -19.66 -10.21 -16.27
CA VAL A 263 -19.29 -10.34 -17.69
C VAL A 263 -18.90 -11.78 -18.04
N ALA A 264 -18.08 -12.44 -17.21
CA ALA A 264 -17.73 -13.86 -17.40
C ALA A 264 -18.97 -14.76 -17.28
N ASN A 265 -19.87 -14.47 -16.33
CA ASN A 265 -21.15 -15.17 -16.20
C ASN A 265 -22.04 -14.94 -17.43
N LEU A 266 -22.04 -13.73 -18.02
CA LEU A 266 -22.79 -13.42 -19.25
C LEU A 266 -22.21 -14.13 -20.47
N GLU A 267 -20.89 -14.27 -20.58
CA GLU A 267 -20.25 -15.03 -21.64
C GLU A 267 -20.55 -16.53 -21.53
N TYR A 268 -20.48 -17.07 -20.31
CA TYR A 268 -20.93 -18.43 -20.02
C TYR A 268 -22.41 -18.61 -20.37
N LEU A 269 -23.28 -17.70 -19.93
CA LEU A 269 -24.71 -17.72 -20.22
C LEU A 269 -24.97 -17.64 -21.73
N LYS A 270 -24.24 -16.80 -22.47
CA LYS A 270 -24.31 -16.72 -23.93
C LYS A 270 -24.01 -18.08 -24.56
N ASN A 271 -22.95 -18.76 -24.13
CA ASN A 271 -22.58 -20.07 -24.66
C ASN A 271 -23.65 -21.12 -24.34
N VAL A 272 -24.18 -21.12 -23.11
CA VAL A 272 -25.28 -22.00 -22.69
C VAL A 272 -26.58 -21.72 -23.47
N LEU A 273 -26.93 -20.45 -23.69
CA LEU A 273 -28.11 -20.05 -24.47
C LEU A 273 -27.96 -20.40 -25.95
N LEU A 274 -26.78 -20.19 -26.54
CA LEU A 274 -26.49 -20.61 -27.91
C LEU A 274 -26.63 -22.13 -28.03
N GLN A 275 -26.06 -22.88 -27.09
CA GLN A 275 -26.20 -24.33 -27.06
C GLN A 275 -27.67 -24.76 -26.90
N PHE A 276 -28.45 -24.07 -26.05
CA PHE A 276 -29.88 -24.32 -25.87
C PHE A 276 -30.74 -24.01 -27.12
N ILE A 277 -30.33 -23.05 -27.96
CA ILE A 277 -31.03 -22.69 -29.20
C ILE A 277 -30.68 -23.65 -30.34
N PHE A 278 -29.43 -24.12 -30.43
CA PHE A 278 -28.95 -24.96 -31.53
C PHE A 278 -29.06 -26.47 -31.29
N LEU A 279 -29.18 -26.92 -30.03
CA LEU A 279 -29.46 -28.33 -29.72
C LEU A 279 -30.88 -28.71 -30.15
N ARG A 280 -31.03 -29.90 -30.77
CA ARG A 280 -32.34 -30.49 -31.07
C ARG A 280 -33.08 -30.80 -29.76
N SER A 281 -34.42 -30.69 -29.77
CA SER A 281 -35.26 -31.00 -28.60
C SER A 281 -34.95 -32.39 -28.05
N GLY A 282 -34.68 -32.50 -26.74
CA GLY A 282 -34.19 -33.73 -26.11
C GLY A 282 -33.61 -33.52 -24.70
N SER A 283 -33.09 -34.58 -24.07
CA SER A 283 -32.62 -34.57 -22.67
C SER A 283 -31.48 -33.58 -22.42
N GLU A 284 -30.64 -33.33 -23.41
CA GLU A 284 -29.53 -32.37 -23.30
C GLU A 284 -30.03 -30.93 -23.20
N ARG A 285 -31.11 -30.58 -23.92
CA ARG A 285 -31.74 -29.26 -23.86
C ARG A 285 -32.41 -29.02 -22.50
N GLN A 286 -32.94 -30.08 -21.88
CA GLN A 286 -33.49 -30.03 -20.52
C GLN A 286 -32.40 -29.93 -19.45
N ALA A 287 -31.24 -30.53 -19.67
CA ALA A 287 -30.11 -30.45 -18.74
C ALA A 287 -29.52 -29.03 -18.64
N LEU A 288 -29.68 -28.19 -19.66
CA LEU A 288 -29.26 -26.78 -19.65
C LEU A 288 -30.25 -25.86 -18.93
N LEU A 289 -31.51 -26.28 -18.76
CA LEU A 289 -32.58 -25.46 -18.17
C LEU A 289 -32.32 -25.02 -16.71
N PRO A 290 -31.78 -25.86 -15.81
CA PRO A 290 -31.41 -25.44 -14.45
C PRO A 290 -30.32 -24.38 -14.44
N VAL A 291 -29.36 -24.47 -15.36
CA VAL A 291 -28.25 -23.49 -15.50
C VAL A 291 -28.78 -22.15 -15.99
N ILE A 292 -29.65 -22.16 -17.00
CA ILE A 292 -30.31 -20.95 -17.51
C ILE A 292 -31.19 -20.32 -16.42
N HIS A 293 -31.98 -21.13 -15.70
CA HIS A 293 -32.84 -20.65 -14.61
C HIS A 293 -32.03 -20.04 -13.46
N THR A 294 -30.90 -20.62 -13.09
CA THR A 294 -30.05 -20.10 -12.00
C THR A 294 -29.29 -18.83 -12.40
N MET A 295 -28.79 -18.76 -13.65
CA MET A 295 -28.07 -17.59 -14.15
C MET A 295 -28.97 -16.40 -14.51
N LEU A 296 -30.21 -16.65 -14.96
CA LEU A 296 -31.20 -15.60 -15.31
C LEU A 296 -32.27 -15.37 -14.23
N GLN A 297 -32.27 -16.15 -13.15
CA GLN A 297 -33.27 -16.09 -12.07
C GLN A 297 -34.72 -16.14 -12.60
N LEU A 298 -34.99 -17.07 -13.52
CA LEU A 298 -36.29 -17.16 -14.17
C LEU A 298 -37.41 -17.44 -13.15
N SER A 299 -38.57 -16.81 -13.33
CA SER A 299 -39.77 -17.16 -12.59
C SER A 299 -40.20 -18.61 -12.90
N PRO A 300 -40.96 -19.28 -12.01
CA PRO A 300 -41.46 -20.63 -12.26
C PRO A 300 -42.33 -20.73 -13.52
N GLU A 301 -43.02 -19.65 -13.90
CA GLU A 301 -43.80 -19.57 -15.13
C GLU A 301 -42.92 -19.55 -16.38
N GLU A 302 -41.85 -18.74 -16.39
CA GLU A 302 -40.88 -18.67 -17.48
C GLU A 302 -40.09 -19.98 -17.63
N LYS A 303 -39.72 -20.58 -16.50
CA LYS A 303 -39.08 -21.90 -16.47
C LYS A 303 -39.98 -22.98 -17.09
N SER A 304 -41.27 -22.96 -16.79
CA SER A 304 -42.26 -23.90 -17.37
C SER A 304 -42.40 -23.73 -18.89
N LYS A 305 -42.40 -22.50 -19.40
CA LYS A 305 -42.43 -22.22 -20.85
C LYS A 305 -41.20 -22.74 -21.57
N LEU A 306 -40.00 -22.52 -21.01
CA LEU A 306 -38.76 -23.05 -21.59
C LEU A 306 -38.69 -24.59 -21.51
N ALA A 307 -39.26 -25.20 -20.48
CA ALA A 307 -39.36 -26.65 -20.37
C ALA A 307 -40.27 -27.22 -21.46
N ALA A 308 -41.43 -26.59 -21.73
CA ALA A 308 -42.32 -26.99 -22.81
C ALA A 308 -41.63 -26.96 -24.19
N ILE A 309 -40.87 -25.90 -24.48
CA ILE A 309 -40.07 -25.77 -25.72
C ILE A 309 -38.93 -26.81 -25.78
N ALA A 310 -38.36 -27.18 -24.63
CA ALA A 310 -37.34 -28.22 -24.55
C ALA A 310 -37.91 -29.64 -24.74
N HIS A 311 -39.21 -29.84 -24.54
CA HIS A 311 -39.94 -31.09 -24.70
C HIS A 311 -40.63 -31.24 -26.07
N GLU A 312 -40.90 -30.16 -26.81
CA GLU A 312 -41.56 -30.23 -28.13
C GLU A 312 -40.73 -31.04 -29.13
N GLU A 313 -41.15 -32.29 -29.32
CA GLU A 313 -40.67 -33.26 -30.30
C GLU A 313 -41.29 -32.94 -31.68
N GLU A 314 -40.47 -33.01 -32.74
CA GLU A 314 -40.84 -32.58 -34.10
C GLU A 314 -42.13 -33.23 -34.62
N GLY A 315 -43.17 -32.41 -34.77
CA GLY A 315 -44.45 -32.85 -35.32
C GLY A 315 -45.22 -31.75 -36.03
N SER A 316 -44.57 -30.86 -36.79
CA SER A 316 -45.16 -30.13 -37.93
C SER A 316 -44.16 -29.10 -38.46
N GLY A 317 -43.95 -29.08 -39.77
CA GLY A 317 -43.05 -28.15 -40.44
C GLY A 317 -43.50 -26.70 -40.29
N SER A 318 -42.74 -25.91 -39.52
CA SER A 318 -42.70 -24.47 -39.66
C SER A 318 -41.31 -23.96 -39.25
N ARG A 319 -40.33 -24.20 -40.13
CA ARG A 319 -39.02 -23.56 -40.04
C ARG A 319 -39.20 -22.07 -40.25
N GLY A 320 -39.16 -21.28 -39.17
CA GLY A 320 -38.73 -19.88 -39.24
C GLY A 320 -39.64 -18.79 -38.67
N SER A 321 -40.65 -19.09 -37.84
CA SER A 321 -41.58 -18.02 -37.37
C SER A 321 -41.33 -17.44 -35.97
N GLY A 322 -40.42 -17.99 -35.16
CA GLY A 322 -40.33 -17.64 -33.73
C GLY A 322 -39.50 -16.39 -33.38
N TRP A 323 -38.59 -15.94 -34.25
CA TRP A 323 -37.62 -14.87 -33.91
C TRP A 323 -37.95 -13.51 -34.53
N THR A 324 -38.74 -13.47 -35.60
CA THR A 324 -39.01 -12.24 -36.34
C THR A 324 -39.96 -11.30 -35.59
N SER A 325 -40.81 -11.80 -34.69
CA SER A 325 -41.74 -10.95 -33.94
C SER A 325 -41.09 -10.13 -32.82
N TYR A 326 -39.97 -10.57 -32.26
CA TYR A 326 -39.28 -9.87 -31.15
C TYR A 326 -38.20 -8.89 -31.62
N LEU A 327 -37.75 -8.99 -32.87
CA LEU A 327 -36.75 -8.06 -33.43
C LEU A 327 -37.35 -6.69 -33.80
N HIS A 328 -38.65 -6.61 -34.06
CA HIS A 328 -39.30 -5.34 -34.42
C HIS A 328 -39.40 -4.34 -33.25
N SER A 329 -39.39 -4.80 -32.00
CA SER A 329 -39.46 -3.93 -30.81
C SER A 329 -38.13 -3.25 -30.45
N TRP A 330 -37.02 -3.60 -31.11
CA TRP A 330 -35.68 -3.03 -30.84
C TRP A 330 -35.29 -1.91 -31.81
N SER A 331 -36.11 -1.62 -32.83
CA SER A 331 -35.84 -0.56 -33.82
C SER A 331 -36.22 0.86 -33.39
N GLY A 332 -36.69 1.03 -32.14
CA GLY A 332 -37.24 2.29 -31.62
C GLY A 332 -36.36 3.06 -30.63
N ILE A 333 -35.04 2.88 -30.64
CA ILE A 333 -34.10 3.73 -29.90
C ILE A 333 -33.25 4.50 -30.92
N ARG A 334 -33.64 5.76 -31.11
CA ARG A 334 -32.87 6.83 -31.75
C ARG A 334 -32.89 8.04 -30.83
#